data_AF-A0A7J9WQJ4-F1
#
_entry.id   AF-A0A7J9WQJ4-F1
#
_cell.length_a   1.000
_cell.length_b   1.000
_cell.length_c   1.000
_cell.angle_alpha   90.00
_cell.angle_beta   90.00
_cell.angle_gamma   90.00
#
_symmetry.space_group_name_H-M   'P 1'
#
loop_
_entity.id
_entity.type
_entity.pdbx_description
1 polymer ?
#
loop_
_entity_poly.entity_id
_entity_poly.type
_entity_poly.pdbx_seq_one_letter_code
_entity_poly.pdbx_strand_id
1 'polypeptide(L)'
;MSSPNIDTVRELSNRYSNWGRWGDDDQLGTLNLIQPEQVSRAAATVRSGKRISMGLPFDSDGPQTGSFNRFNPIHLMIRDGADVMAGTTIRDFYGGRDRYLRGADDLIIMPLQCGTQWDSLAHIMFEERMYNGYSADQVSSKGAHKN
;
A
#
# COMPACT_ATOMS: atom_id res chain seq x y z
N MET A 1 -1.79 -22.69 -28.74
CA MET A 1 -2.55 -22.72 -27.47
C MET A 1 -3.56 -21.59 -27.53
N SER A 2 -4.83 -21.83 -27.21
CA SER A 2 -5.82 -20.76 -27.12
C SER A 2 -5.47 -19.81 -25.98
N SER A 3 -5.84 -18.53 -26.09
CA SER A 3 -5.69 -17.58 -25.00
C SER A 3 -6.47 -18.07 -23.76
N PRO A 4 -5.91 -17.94 -22.54
CA PRO A 4 -6.63 -18.26 -21.31
C PRO A 4 -7.96 -17.53 -21.23
N ASN A 5 -8.98 -18.20 -20.70
CA ASN A 5 -10.31 -17.64 -20.46
C ASN A 5 -10.78 -17.94 -19.02
N ILE A 6 -12.02 -17.59 -18.70
CA ILE A 6 -12.57 -17.80 -17.36
C ILE A 6 -12.55 -19.26 -16.91
N ASP A 7 -12.78 -20.21 -17.83
CA ASP A 7 -12.75 -21.64 -17.50
C ASP A 7 -11.32 -22.11 -17.21
N THR A 8 -10.34 -21.54 -17.91
CA THR A 8 -8.91 -21.76 -17.58
C THR A 8 -8.60 -21.28 -16.16
N VAL A 9 -9.12 -20.12 -15.76
CA VAL A 9 -8.93 -19.59 -14.39
C VAL A 9 -9.60 -20.50 -13.36
N ARG A 10 -10.83 -20.95 -13.60
CA ARG A 10 -11.54 -21.90 -12.70
C ARG A 10 -10.76 -23.19 -12.52
N GLU A 11 -10.31 -23.80 -13.62
CA GLU A 11 -9.55 -25.05 -13.58
C GLU A 11 -8.26 -24.89 -12.75
N LEU A 12 -7.49 -23.85 -13.03
CA LEU A 12 -6.22 -23.60 -12.34
C LEU A 12 -6.42 -23.24 -10.87
N SER A 13 -7.43 -22.44 -10.54
CA SER A 13 -7.77 -22.10 -9.15
C SER A 13 -8.11 -23.36 -8.34
N ASN A 14 -8.93 -24.27 -8.90
CA ASN A 14 -9.26 -25.53 -8.22
C ASN A 14 -8.03 -26.43 -8.05
N ARG A 15 -7.11 -26.43 -9.03
CA ARG A 15 -5.94 -27.30 -9.01
C ARG A 15 -4.80 -26.81 -8.10
N TYR A 16 -4.63 -25.49 -7.98
CA TYR A 16 -3.44 -24.89 -7.37
C TYR A 16 -3.72 -23.93 -6.20
N SER A 17 -4.93 -23.97 -5.63
CA SER A 17 -5.27 -23.15 -4.45
C SER A 17 -4.44 -23.52 -3.21
N ASN A 18 -4.16 -22.50 -2.39
CA ASN A 18 -3.59 -22.66 -1.04
C ASN A 18 -4.65 -22.48 0.07
N TRP A 19 -5.94 -22.42 -0.26
CA TRP A 19 -6.98 -22.28 0.77
C TRP A 19 -6.94 -23.47 1.73
N GLY A 20 -7.11 -23.20 3.02
CA GLY A 20 -7.00 -24.17 4.10
C GLY A 20 -5.57 -24.62 4.44
N ARG A 21 -4.56 -24.26 3.62
CA ARG A 21 -3.17 -24.72 3.84
C ARG A 21 -2.61 -24.31 5.20
N TRP A 22 -2.99 -23.15 5.70
CA TRP A 22 -2.55 -22.60 6.99
C TRP A 22 -3.70 -22.46 8.00
N GLY A 23 -4.82 -23.15 7.76
CA GLY A 23 -6.04 -23.08 8.55
C GLY A 23 -7.12 -22.20 7.93
N ASP A 24 -8.37 -22.46 8.31
CA ASP A 24 -9.56 -21.86 7.69
C ASP A 24 -9.73 -20.36 8.03
N ASP A 25 -9.11 -19.90 9.12
CA ASP A 25 -9.12 -18.49 9.53
C ASP A 25 -7.89 -17.70 9.05
N ASP A 26 -6.96 -18.33 8.31
CA ASP A 26 -5.76 -17.66 7.81
C ASP A 26 -6.10 -16.49 6.89
N GLN A 27 -5.35 -15.41 7.04
CA GLN A 27 -5.48 -14.15 6.29
C GLN A 27 -4.12 -13.64 5.76
N LEU A 28 -3.05 -14.42 5.95
CA LEU A 28 -1.69 -14.04 5.57
C LEU A 28 -1.26 -14.68 4.24
N GLY A 29 -1.82 -15.84 3.90
CA GLY A 29 -1.47 -16.56 2.68
C GLY A 29 0.00 -16.93 2.64
N THR A 30 0.65 -16.68 1.49
CA THR A 30 2.06 -17.05 1.28
C THR A 30 3.05 -16.28 2.15
N LEU A 31 2.63 -15.22 2.85
CA LEU A 31 3.47 -14.58 3.87
C LEU A 31 3.82 -15.56 5.01
N ASN A 32 3.00 -16.59 5.24
CA ASN A 32 3.30 -17.69 6.17
C ASN A 32 4.54 -18.50 5.76
N LEU A 33 5.09 -18.34 4.55
CA LEU A 33 6.35 -18.97 4.14
C LEU A 33 7.59 -18.19 4.60
N ILE A 34 7.40 -16.94 5.03
CA ILE A 34 8.49 -16.07 5.51
C ILE A 34 8.68 -16.33 7.01
N GLN A 35 9.48 -17.34 7.32
CA GLN A 35 9.82 -17.71 8.70
C GLN A 35 11.05 -16.95 9.22
N PRO A 36 11.28 -16.88 10.54
CA PRO A 36 12.41 -16.15 11.13
C PRO A 36 13.78 -16.53 10.54
N GLU A 37 13.96 -17.79 10.12
CA GLU A 37 15.19 -18.30 9.52
C GLU A 37 15.46 -17.66 8.14
N GLN A 38 14.43 -17.44 7.33
CA GLN A 38 14.51 -16.76 6.05
C GLN A 38 14.96 -15.31 6.26
N VAL A 39 14.38 -14.63 7.26
CA VAL A 39 14.72 -13.25 7.61
C VAL A 39 16.17 -13.15 8.09
N SER A 40 16.59 -14.05 8.99
CA SER A 40 17.97 -14.11 9.49
C SER A 40 18.98 -14.34 8.35
N ARG A 41 18.70 -15.31 7.46
CA ARG A 41 19.54 -15.58 6.28
C ARG A 41 19.61 -14.37 5.34
N ALA A 42 18.48 -13.70 5.09
CA ALA A 42 18.45 -12.50 4.26
C ALA A 42 19.30 -11.37 4.87
N ALA A 43 19.18 -11.12 6.19
CA ALA A 43 20.00 -10.14 6.89
C ALA A 43 21.51 -10.44 6.78
N ALA A 44 21.90 -11.71 6.88
CA ALA A 44 23.29 -12.14 6.73
C ALA A 44 23.88 -11.89 5.32
N THR A 45 23.06 -11.58 4.31
CA THR A 45 23.55 -11.23 2.96
C THR A 45 24.08 -9.79 2.85
N VAL A 46 23.78 -8.92 3.83
CA VAL A 46 24.26 -7.53 3.84
C VAL A 46 25.76 -7.51 4.12
N ARG A 47 26.56 -7.12 3.11
CA ARG A 47 28.03 -7.03 3.24
C ARG A 47 28.59 -5.62 3.09
N SER A 48 28.09 -4.86 2.10
CA SER A 48 28.66 -3.55 1.73
C SER A 48 27.92 -2.35 2.33
N GLY A 49 26.74 -2.55 2.91
CA GLY A 49 25.88 -1.48 3.39
C GLY A 49 25.28 -0.57 2.30
N LYS A 50 25.46 -0.90 1.01
CA LYS A 50 24.82 -0.18 -0.10
C LYS A 50 23.30 -0.33 -0.01
N ARG A 51 22.59 0.77 -0.21
CA ARG A 51 21.13 0.86 -0.18
C ARG A 51 20.63 1.34 -1.53
N ILE A 52 19.62 0.67 -2.08
CA ILE A 52 18.97 1.03 -3.34
C ILE A 52 17.48 1.17 -3.04
N SER A 53 16.91 2.33 -3.32
CA SER A 53 15.46 2.53 -3.21
C SER A 53 14.77 1.81 -4.38
N MET A 54 13.75 1.03 -4.07
CA MET A 54 12.86 0.40 -5.06
C MET A 54 11.51 1.13 -5.18
N GLY A 55 11.39 2.27 -4.49
CA GLY A 55 10.22 3.14 -4.54
C GLY A 55 10.34 4.17 -5.65
N LEU A 56 9.27 4.32 -6.44
CA LEU A 56 9.07 5.50 -7.28
C LEU A 56 8.80 6.73 -6.39
N PRO A 57 9.19 7.94 -6.83
CA PRO A 57 8.67 9.17 -6.23
C PRO A 57 7.14 9.18 -6.22
N PHE A 58 6.55 9.58 -5.10
CA PHE A 58 5.10 9.76 -4.97
C PHE A 58 4.75 11.23 -5.18
N ASP A 59 4.84 11.65 -6.44
CA ASP A 59 4.52 13.01 -6.88
C ASP A 59 3.54 12.99 -8.07
N SER A 60 3.22 14.18 -8.60
CA SER A 60 2.28 14.35 -9.70
C SER A 60 2.75 13.78 -11.04
N ASP A 61 4.04 13.46 -11.17
CA ASP A 61 4.68 12.96 -12.39
C ASP A 61 4.83 11.43 -12.39
N GLY A 62 4.13 10.76 -11.47
CA GLY A 62 4.07 9.31 -11.37
C GLY A 62 3.49 8.59 -12.61
N PRO A 63 3.42 7.24 -12.56
CA PRO A 63 3.08 6.42 -13.73
C PRO A 63 1.59 6.37 -14.07
N GLN A 64 0.69 6.99 -13.31
CA GLN A 64 -0.75 6.88 -13.53
C GLN A 64 -1.20 7.66 -14.75
N THR A 65 -2.00 7.01 -15.60
CA THR A 65 -2.50 7.57 -16.86
C THR A 65 -3.99 7.93 -16.82
N GLY A 66 -4.65 7.79 -15.67
CA GLY A 66 -6.11 7.88 -15.54
C GLY A 66 -6.84 6.55 -15.67
N SER A 67 -6.15 5.46 -16.03
CA SER A 67 -6.75 4.13 -16.13
C SER A 67 -7.34 3.67 -14.79
N PHE A 68 -8.49 2.99 -14.83
CA PHE A 68 -9.26 2.57 -13.65
C PHE A 68 -9.57 3.71 -12.66
N ASN A 69 -9.68 4.95 -13.16
CA ASN A 69 -9.88 6.17 -12.37
C ASN A 69 -8.76 6.45 -11.35
N ARG A 70 -7.56 5.89 -11.56
CA ARG A 70 -6.39 6.15 -10.72
C ARG A 70 -5.66 7.40 -11.21
N PHE A 71 -5.13 8.17 -10.28
CA PHE A 71 -4.40 9.40 -10.52
C PHE A 71 -3.09 9.40 -9.74
N ASN A 72 -2.12 10.20 -10.21
CA ASN A 72 -0.85 10.38 -9.53
C ASN A 72 -1.06 11.09 -8.18
N PRO A 73 -0.22 10.82 -7.17
CA PRO A 73 -0.28 11.51 -5.88
C PRO A 73 -0.41 13.03 -5.99
N ILE A 74 -1.29 13.59 -5.17
CA ILE A 74 -1.45 15.03 -5.02
C ILE A 74 -0.89 15.41 -3.65
N HIS A 75 0.29 16.04 -3.65
CA HIS A 75 0.95 16.57 -2.45
C HIS A 75 0.61 18.05 -2.28
N LEU A 76 0.18 18.43 -1.08
CA LEU A 76 -0.23 19.78 -0.74
C LEU A 76 0.43 20.18 0.58
N MET A 77 1.03 21.37 0.60
CA MET A 77 1.46 21.98 1.85
C MET A 77 0.25 22.57 2.56
N ILE A 78 0.01 22.16 3.81
CA ILE A 78 -0.92 22.83 4.73
C ILE A 78 -0.28 24.11 5.25
N ARG A 79 1.05 24.05 5.48
CA ARG A 79 1.89 25.16 5.89
C ARG A 79 3.27 25.01 5.28
N ASP A 80 3.87 26.11 4.86
CA ASP A 80 5.20 26.09 4.28
C ASP A 80 6.11 27.22 4.81
N GLY A 81 7.29 27.34 4.21
CA GLY A 81 8.24 28.39 4.58
C GLY A 81 7.79 29.80 4.18
N ALA A 82 6.93 29.95 3.16
CA ALA A 82 6.44 31.25 2.73
C ALA A 82 5.54 31.88 3.80
N ASP A 83 4.76 31.06 4.51
CA ASP A 83 3.99 31.49 5.69
C ASP A 83 4.89 32.12 6.76
N VAL A 84 6.01 31.45 7.05
CA VAL A 84 7.00 31.94 8.03
C VAL A 84 7.60 33.27 7.58
N MET A 85 7.99 33.36 6.31
CA MET A 85 8.58 34.57 5.75
C MET A 85 7.60 35.74 5.65
N ALA A 86 6.32 35.45 5.41
CA ALA A 86 5.23 36.44 5.44
C ALA A 86 4.87 36.91 6.86
N GLY A 87 5.45 36.29 7.89
CA GLY A 87 5.18 36.63 9.28
C GLY A 87 3.79 36.21 9.75
N THR A 88 3.13 35.29 9.05
CA THR A 88 1.86 34.73 9.53
C THR A 88 2.11 34.05 10.87
N THR A 89 1.22 34.26 11.83
CA THR A 89 1.34 33.66 13.17
C THR A 89 0.22 32.68 13.34
N ILE A 90 0.56 31.44 13.64
CA ILE A 90 -0.43 30.46 14.06
C ILE A 90 -0.70 30.72 15.52
N ARG A 91 -1.98 30.64 15.90
CA ARG A 91 -2.45 30.73 17.28
C ARG A 91 -1.49 29.98 18.22
N ASP A 92 -0.72 30.77 18.95
CA ASP A 92 0.20 30.50 20.04
C ASP A 92 0.59 29.03 20.30
N PHE A 93 1.48 28.49 19.48
CA PHE A 93 2.36 27.43 19.99
C PHE A 93 3.24 28.04 21.10
N TYR A 94 3.32 27.39 22.27
CA TYR A 94 4.03 27.92 23.45
C TYR A 94 3.62 29.33 23.92
N GLY A 95 2.37 29.77 23.70
CA GLY A 95 1.92 31.08 24.15
C GLY A 95 2.52 32.25 23.35
N GLY A 96 2.78 32.07 22.04
CA GLY A 96 3.27 33.12 21.14
C GLY A 96 4.78 33.33 21.16
N ARG A 97 5.53 32.40 21.77
CA ARG A 97 7.01 32.43 21.88
C ARG A 97 7.72 31.54 20.86
N ASP A 98 6.96 30.92 19.96
CA ASP A 98 7.41 30.04 18.88
C ASP A 98 7.95 30.81 17.65
N ARG A 99 8.17 32.12 17.75
CA ARG A 99 8.73 32.93 16.64
C ARG A 99 10.03 32.34 16.06
N TYR A 100 10.79 31.61 16.87
CA TYR A 100 12.05 30.97 16.49
C TYR A 100 11.94 29.48 16.13
N LEU A 101 10.77 28.86 16.33
CA LEU A 101 10.52 27.44 16.02
C LEU A 101 9.24 27.30 15.21
N ARG A 102 9.39 27.08 13.90
CA ARG A 102 8.26 27.00 12.96
C ARG A 102 8.30 25.66 12.21
N GLY A 103 7.13 25.11 11.94
CA GLY A 103 6.97 23.86 11.18
C GLY A 103 6.31 24.11 9.83
N ALA A 104 6.62 23.23 8.88
CA ALA A 104 5.87 23.01 7.66
C ALA A 104 5.11 21.69 7.83
N ASP A 105 3.87 21.66 7.39
CA ASP A 105 2.99 20.49 7.46
C ASP A 105 2.37 20.27 6.09
N ASP A 106 2.14 19.01 5.75
CA ASP A 106 1.65 18.63 4.43
C ASP A 106 0.59 17.52 4.50
N LEU A 107 -0.06 17.33 3.35
CA LEU A 107 -1.10 16.36 3.08
C LEU A 107 -0.79 15.68 1.76
N ILE A 108 -1.11 14.39 1.67
CA ILE A 108 -1.12 13.64 0.42
C ILE A 108 -2.49 13.01 0.19
N ILE A 109 -3.00 13.15 -1.03
CA ILE A 109 -4.19 12.45 -1.51
C ILE A 109 -3.76 11.55 -2.65
N MET A 110 -3.95 10.24 -2.49
CA MET A 110 -3.53 9.27 -3.50
C MET A 110 -4.40 8.00 -3.48
N PRO A 111 -4.62 7.35 -4.64
CA PRO A 111 -4.99 5.94 -4.66
C PRO A 111 -3.87 5.12 -4.02
N LEU A 112 -4.21 4.08 -3.24
CA LEU A 112 -3.18 3.17 -2.70
C LEU A 112 -2.47 2.37 -3.80
N GLN A 113 -3.05 2.32 -5.00
CA GLN A 113 -2.51 1.65 -6.18
C GLN A 113 -1.93 2.63 -7.22
N CYS A 114 -1.29 3.72 -6.77
CA CYS A 114 -0.79 4.79 -7.63
C CYS A 114 0.70 4.70 -8.03
N GLY A 115 1.48 3.78 -7.44
CA GLY A 115 2.93 3.72 -7.65
C GLY A 115 3.52 2.41 -7.15
N THR A 116 4.77 2.43 -6.64
CA THR A 116 5.34 1.26 -5.95
C THR A 116 4.43 0.83 -4.80
N GLN A 117 3.91 -0.39 -4.83
CA GLN A 117 2.82 -0.81 -3.96
C GLN A 117 2.88 -2.31 -3.62
N TRP A 118 2.08 -2.70 -2.64
CA TRP A 118 1.65 -4.07 -2.42
C TRP A 118 0.13 -4.14 -2.53
N ASP A 119 -0.37 -5.05 -3.36
CA ASP A 119 -1.80 -5.38 -3.37
C ASP A 119 -2.05 -6.48 -2.34
N SER A 120 -2.97 -6.23 -1.42
CA SER A 120 -3.35 -7.25 -0.43
C SER A 120 -4.19 -8.36 -1.08
N LEU A 121 -4.37 -9.46 -0.36
CA LEU A 121 -5.24 -10.58 -0.79
C LEU A 121 -6.71 -10.15 -0.96
N ALA A 122 -7.10 -9.05 -0.31
CA ALA A 122 -8.40 -8.40 -0.48
C ALA A 122 -8.52 -7.52 -1.73
N HIS A 123 -7.48 -7.37 -2.56
CA HIS A 123 -7.54 -6.51 -3.74
C HIS A 123 -8.35 -7.12 -4.89
N ILE A 124 -8.28 -8.45 -5.05
CA ILE A 124 -8.90 -9.19 -6.15
C ILE A 124 -9.82 -10.26 -5.59
N MET A 125 -11.05 -10.30 -6.10
CA MET A 125 -12.02 -11.33 -5.77
C MET A 125 -12.35 -12.15 -7.02
N PHE A 126 -12.66 -13.42 -6.81
CA PHE A 126 -13.06 -14.34 -7.87
C PHE A 126 -14.32 -15.08 -7.43
N GLU A 127 -15.37 -15.01 -8.26
CA GLU A 127 -16.67 -15.66 -7.99
C GLU A 127 -17.19 -15.40 -6.57
N GLU A 128 -17.28 -14.13 -6.20
CA GLU A 128 -17.79 -13.65 -4.89
C GLU A 128 -16.93 -14.07 -3.68
N ARG A 129 -15.73 -14.58 -3.93
CA ARG A 129 -14.79 -15.02 -2.88
C ARG A 129 -13.47 -14.25 -2.93
N MET A 130 -12.92 -14.06 -1.76
CA MET A 130 -11.55 -13.63 -1.49
C MET A 130 -10.67 -14.84 -1.15
N TYR A 131 -9.40 -14.61 -0.82
CA TYR A 131 -8.53 -15.63 -0.29
C TYR A 131 -9.18 -16.40 0.88
N ASN A 132 -8.85 -17.68 0.97
CA ASN A 132 -9.34 -18.62 1.98
C ASN A 132 -10.88 -18.77 2.05
N GLY A 133 -11.61 -18.37 1.00
CA GLY A 133 -13.06 -18.54 0.92
C GLY A 133 -13.87 -17.46 1.64
N TYR A 134 -13.21 -16.43 2.18
CA TYR A 134 -13.88 -15.25 2.69
C TYR A 134 -14.80 -14.65 1.63
N SER A 135 -15.95 -14.13 2.05
CA SER A 135 -16.90 -13.48 1.15
C SER A 135 -16.32 -12.16 0.62
N ALA A 136 -16.58 -11.85 -0.65
CA ALA A 136 -16.16 -10.58 -1.26
C ALA A 136 -16.76 -9.34 -0.55
N ASP A 137 -17.88 -9.49 0.15
CA ASP A 137 -18.51 -8.42 0.94
C ASP A 137 -17.70 -8.00 2.18
N GLN A 138 -16.64 -8.73 2.52
CA GLN A 138 -15.69 -8.34 3.56
C GLN A 138 -14.84 -7.13 3.15
N VAL A 139 -14.89 -6.72 1.89
CA VAL A 139 -14.38 -5.43 1.44
C VAL A 139 -15.54 -4.45 1.29
N SER A 140 -15.53 -3.42 2.14
CA SER A 140 -16.56 -2.39 2.19
C SER A 140 -15.99 -1.02 1.86
N SER A 141 -16.84 0.01 1.81
CA SER A 141 -16.40 1.40 1.67
C SER A 141 -15.49 1.89 2.80
N LYS A 142 -15.43 1.17 3.93
CA LYS A 142 -14.53 1.45 5.06
C LYS A 142 -13.22 0.67 5.00
N GLY A 143 -12.99 -0.11 3.94
CA GLY A 143 -11.83 -0.99 3.79
C GLY A 143 -12.18 -2.48 4.00
N ALA A 144 -11.12 -3.29 4.06
CA ALA A 144 -11.19 -4.74 4.18
C ALA A 144 -11.26 -5.18 5.66
N HIS A 145 -12.24 -6.02 5.99
CA HIS A 145 -12.41 -6.65 7.31
C HIS A 145 -11.69 -8.01 7.42
N LYS A 146 -11.36 -8.59 6.25
CA LYS A 146 -10.58 -9.82 6.08
C LYS A 146 -9.57 -9.64 4.95
N ASN A 147 -8.49 -10.42 4.96
CA ASN A 147 -7.57 -10.55 3.82
C ASN A 147 -7.65 -11.95 3.22
#